data_AF-A0AA41SQ16-F1
#
_entry.id   AF-A0AA41SQ16-F1
#
_cell.length_a   1.000
_cell.length_b   1.000
_cell.length_c   1.000
_cell.angle_alpha   90.00
_cell.angle_beta   90.00
_cell.angle_gamma   90.00
#
_symmetry.space_group_name_H-M   'P 1'
#
loop_
_entity.id
_entity.type
_entity.pdbx_description
1 polymer ?
#
loop_
_entity_poly.entity_id
_entity_poly.type
_entity_poly.pdbx_seq_one_letter_code
_entity_poly.pdbx_strand_id
1 'polypeptide(L)' 'MPAYHSSLMDPDAKLIGNMALSPIRSQFKGPAPRETKDTDTVDEAFYYFKANVFFKNYEIKNEAK' A
#
# COMPACT_ATOMS: atom_id res chain seq x y z
N MET A 1 14.73 -10.87 -11.08
CA MET A 1 13.81 -10.69 -9.94
C MET A 1 12.73 -9.72 -10.39
N PRO A 2 11.43 -9.94 -10.08
CA PRO A 2 10.37 -8.96 -10.32
C PRO A 2 10.40 -7.85 -9.25
N ALA A 3 9.63 -6.77 -9.46
CA ALA A 3 9.36 -5.76 -8.45
C ALA A 3 8.49 -6.31 -7.31
N TYR A 4 8.51 -5.66 -6.14
CA TYR A 4 7.74 -6.03 -4.96
C TYR A 4 6.33 -5.40 -5.01
N HIS A 5 5.32 -6.23 -4.76
CA HIS A 5 3.88 -5.90 -4.70
C HIS A 5 3.41 -5.76 -3.25
N SER A 6 2.32 -5.03 -3.02
CA SER A 6 1.77 -4.90 -1.66
C SER A 6 1.17 -6.23 -1.20
N SER A 7 1.49 -6.60 0.04
CA SER A 7 0.95 -7.78 0.72
C SER A 7 -0.29 -7.47 1.57
N LEU A 8 -0.63 -6.20 1.75
CA LEU A 8 -1.65 -5.70 2.67
C LEU A 8 -3.06 -5.59 2.04
N MET A 9 -3.35 -6.39 1.01
CA MET A 9 -4.67 -6.41 0.38
C MET A 9 -5.69 -7.12 1.27
N ASP A 10 -6.61 -6.35 1.85
CA ASP A 10 -7.79 -6.86 2.55
C ASP A 10 -8.93 -7.08 1.54
N PRO A 11 -9.61 -8.25 1.51
CA PRO A 11 -10.77 -8.48 0.63
C PRO A 11 -11.91 -7.46 0.83
N ASP A 12 -12.05 -6.90 2.03
CA ASP A 12 -13.05 -5.89 2.36
C ASP A 12 -12.51 -4.44 2.23
N ALA A 13 -11.32 -4.27 1.63
CA ALA A 13 -10.73 -2.96 1.40
C ALA A 13 -11.64 -2.07 0.54
N LYS A 14 -12.04 -0.93 1.10
CA LYS A 14 -12.80 0.08 0.35
C LYS A 14 -11.92 0.63 -0.77
N LEU A 15 -12.49 0.79 -1.96
CA LEU A 15 -11.79 1.40 -3.09
C LEU A 15 -12.18 2.88 -3.23
N ILE A 16 -11.23 3.75 -3.56
CA ILE A 16 -11.48 5.10 -4.08
C ILE A 16 -10.97 5.13 -5.52
N GLY A 17 -11.89 5.12 -6.49
CA GLY A 17 -11.56 5.01 -7.90
C GLY A 17 -10.88 3.66 -8.21
N ASN A 18 -9.61 3.69 -8.57
CA ASN A 18 -8.79 2.52 -8.92
C ASN A 18 -7.67 2.21 -7.91
N MET A 19 -7.78 2.74 -6.68
CA MET A 19 -6.82 2.55 -5.58
C MET A 19 -7.54 2.05 -4.32
N ALA A 20 -6.87 1.19 -3.56
CA ALA A 20 -7.33 0.74 -2.25
C ALA A 20 -7.19 1.88 -1.23
N LEU A 21 -8.24 2.10 -0.44
CA LEU A 21 -8.22 2.96 0.74
C LEU A 21 -7.71 2.15 1.93
N SER A 22 -6.41 1.85 1.92
CA SER A 22 -5.75 1.14 3.01
C SER A 22 -5.82 1.94 4.31
N PRO A 23 -5.98 1.29 5.47
CA PRO A 23 -5.78 1.94 6.77
C PRO A 23 -4.34 2.44 6.91
N ILE A 24 -4.15 3.56 7.61
CA ILE A 24 -2.81 4.09 7.94
C ILE A 24 -2.74 4.55 9.41
N ARG A 25 -1.55 4.50 9.99
CA ARG A 25 -1.28 4.96 11.36
C ARG A 25 -0.87 6.43 11.35
N SER A 26 -1.86 7.31 11.19
CA SER A 26 -1.66 8.76 11.14
C SER A 26 -2.42 9.51 12.24
N GLN A 27 -1.79 10.56 12.78
CA GLN A 27 -2.44 11.53 13.68
C GLN A 27 -3.16 12.65 12.91
N PHE A 28 -2.88 12.81 11.61
CA PHE A 28 -3.49 13.84 10.78
C PHE A 28 -4.93 13.46 10.39
N LYS A 29 -5.79 14.48 10.23
CA LYS A 29 -7.15 14.26 9.73
C LYS A 29 -7.10 13.85 8.26
N GLY A 30 -7.77 12.76 7.91
CA GLY A 30 -7.90 12.27 6.53
C GLY A 30 -9.06 11.28 6.40
N PRO A 31 -9.39 10.86 5.16
CA PRO A 31 -10.46 9.89 4.89
C PRO A 31 -10.04 8.43 5.12
N ALA A 32 -8.74 8.17 5.34
CA ALA A 32 -8.22 6.82 5.55
C ALA A 32 -8.69 6.22 6.89
N PRO A 33 -9.05 4.92 6.93
CA PRO A 33 -9.29 4.21 8.18
C PRO A 33 -8.07 4.25 9.11
N ARG A 34 -8.30 4.14 10.41
CA ARG A 34 -7.21 3.99 11.38
C ARG A 34 -6.69 2.56 11.34
N GLU A 35 -5.40 2.40 11.08
CA GLU A 35 -4.74 1.11 11.27
C GLU A 35 -4.59 0.82 12.78
N THR A 36 -4.73 -0.45 13.15
CA THR A 36 -4.55 -1.00 14.51
C THR A 36 -3.36 -1.94 14.62
N LYS A 37 -2.81 -2.39 13.50
CA LYS A 37 -1.57 -3.16 13.39
C LYS A 37 -0.32 -2.28 13.54
N ASP A 38 0.82 -2.90 13.81
CA ASP A 38 2.11 -2.20 13.94
C ASP A 38 2.72 -1.72 12.62
N THR A 39 2.25 -2.26 11.48
CA THR A 39 2.71 -1.96 10.12
C THR A 39 1.54 -1.53 9.24
N ASP A 40 1.71 -0.44 8.49
CA ASP A 40 0.75 0.00 7.48
C ASP A 40 1.34 0.02 6.05
N THR A 41 0.52 0.41 5.06
CA THR A 41 0.94 0.49 3.64
C THR A 41 2.04 1.53 3.40
N VAL A 42 2.22 2.52 4.28
CA VAL A 42 3.30 3.52 4.16
C VAL A 42 4.61 2.92 4.65
N ASP A 43 4.60 2.16 5.74
CA ASP A 43 5.75 1.38 6.22
C ASP A 43 6.22 0.36 5.15
N GLU A 44 5.28 -0.37 4.53
CA GLU A 44 5.57 -1.32 3.44
C GLU A 44 6.15 -0.61 2.20
N ALA A 45 5.59 0.55 1.83
CA ALA A 45 6.09 1.34 0.72
C ALA A 45 7.54 1.82 0.96
N PHE A 46 7.87 2.32 2.15
CA PHE A 46 9.25 2.71 2.49
C PHE A 46 10.22 1.53 2.51
N TYR A 47 9.77 0.35 3.00
CA TYR A 47 10.58 -0.86 3.02
C TYR A 47 10.95 -1.32 1.60
N TYR A 48 9.97 -1.39 0.68
CA TYR A 48 10.22 -1.81 -0.70
C TYR A 48 10.80 -0.71 -1.61
N PHE A 49 10.64 0.58 -1.28
CA PHE A 49 11.06 1.69 -2.16
C PHE A 49 12.51 1.57 -2.65
N LYS A 50 13.45 1.25 -1.77
CA LYS A 50 14.88 1.12 -2.12
C LYS A 50 15.17 0.00 -3.12
N ALA A 51 14.35 -1.05 -3.17
CA ALA A 51 14.46 -2.10 -4.17
C ALA A 51 13.65 -1.74 -5.44
N ASN A 52 12.42 -1.25 -5.25
CA ASN A 52 11.49 -0.94 -6.34
C ASN A 52 11.96 0.22 -7.24
N VAL A 53 12.72 1.19 -6.72
CA VAL A 53 13.22 2.35 -7.50
C VAL A 53 14.15 1.98 -8.67
N PHE A 54 14.76 0.78 -8.66
CA PHE A 54 15.60 0.31 -9.76
C PHE A 54 14.81 -0.35 -10.91
N PHE A 55 13.52 -0.63 -10.72
CA PHE A 55 12.69 -1.28 -11.73
C PHE A 55 12.06 -0.26 -12.67
N LYS A 56 12.25 -0.46 -13.99
CA LYS A 56 11.64 0.37 -15.04
C LYS A 56 10.20 -0.03 -15.37
N ASN A 57 9.82 -1.27 -15.05
CA ASN A 57 8.52 -1.85 -15.34
C ASN A 57 7.88 -2.32 -14.03
N TYR A 58 6.62 -1.97 -13.81
CA TYR A 58 5.83 -2.42 -12.67
C TYR A 58 4.50 -2.97 -13.17
N GLU A 59 4.23 -4.26 -12.91
CA GLU A 59 2.94 -4.87 -13.19
C GLU A 59 1.96 -4.51 -12.06
N ILE A 60 0.76 -4.06 -12.41
CA ILE A 60 -0.32 -3.77 -11.46
C ILE A 60 -1.11 -5.07 -11.27
N LYS A 61 -1.06 -5.66 -10.07
CA LYS A 61 -1.75 -6.93 -9.77
C LYS A 61 -3.07 -6.74 -9.05
N ASN A 62 -3.16 -5.73 -8.19
CA ASN A 62 -4.38 -5.37 -7.49
C ASN A 62 -4.48 -3.83 -7.29
N GLU A 63 -5.40 -3.38 -6.45
CA GLU A 63 -5.62 -1.97 -6.15
C GLU A 63 -4.62 -1.35 -5.15
N ALA A 64 -3.63 -2.08 -4.64
CA ALA A 64 -2.74 -1.65 -3.55
C ALA A 64 -1.19 -1.65 -3.75
N LYS A 65 -0.51 -2.18 -4.79
CA LYS A 65 -0.90 -2.70 -6.12
C LYS A 65 -0.15 -4.00 -6.45
#